data_AF-R0J5Z3-F1
#
_entry.id   AF-R0J5Z3-F1
#
_cell.length_a   1.000
_cell.length_b   1.000
_cell.length_c   1.000
_cell.angle_alpha   90.00
_cell.angle_beta   90.00
_cell.angle_gamma   90.00
#
_symmetry.space_group_name_H-M   'P 1'
#
loop_
_entity.id
_entity.type
_entity.pdbx_description
1 polymer ?
#
loop_
_entity_poly.entity_id
_entity_poly.type
_entity_poly.pdbx_seq_one_letter_code
_entity_poly.pdbx_strand_id
1 'polypeptide(L)'
;MQFSISTLALAMACIFNVGQAASIPVGAEIEARGLDKRDQYTHCACQFSSGSGIDGYTTTRVVGFNDYRWKLDIVETQRGDWGAHFTGYYAYARSGFVDGKAFYNECLQNGGGDSTCFGRQ
;
A
#
# COMPACT_ATOMS: atom_id res chain seq x y z
N MET A 1 -58.11 26.04 4.24
CA MET A 1 -57.18 25.74 5.36
C MET A 1 -55.99 25.02 4.73
N GLN A 2 -54.89 25.74 4.55
CA GLN A 2 -53.69 25.69 5.40
C GLN A 2 -52.96 24.34 5.25
N PHE A 3 -51.81 24.33 4.57
CA PHE A 3 -50.46 24.24 5.15
C PHE A 3 -50.28 22.94 5.98
N SER A 4 -49.23 22.13 5.84
CA SER A 4 -47.85 22.47 5.54
C SER A 4 -47.10 21.17 5.28
N ILE A 5 -46.29 21.11 4.22
CA ILE A 5 -45.20 20.14 4.12
C ILE A 5 -43.99 20.86 4.69
N SER A 6 -43.68 20.53 5.93
CA SER A 6 -42.61 21.16 6.70
C SER A 6 -41.26 20.90 6.03
N THR A 7 -40.77 21.93 5.35
CA THR A 7 -39.43 22.53 5.55
C THR A 7 -38.29 21.59 5.91
N LEU A 8 -37.32 21.51 5.00
CA LEU A 8 -35.92 21.83 5.31
C LEU A 8 -35.23 22.31 4.03
N ALA A 9 -35.35 23.61 3.79
CA ALA A 9 -34.41 24.35 2.98
C ALA A 9 -33.31 24.89 3.90
N LEU A 10 -32.09 24.40 3.75
CA LEU A 10 -30.88 25.21 3.88
C LEU A 10 -30.21 25.12 2.51
N ALA A 11 -30.42 26.11 1.65
CA ALA A 11 -29.65 27.35 1.59
C ALA A 11 -28.19 27.05 1.23
N MET A 12 -27.90 27.08 -0.07
CA MET A 12 -27.27 28.23 -0.74
C MET A 12 -25.77 28.30 -0.49
N ALA A 13 -25.00 27.94 -1.51
CA ALA A 13 -24.10 28.89 -2.17
C ALA A 13 -23.62 28.27 -3.49
N CYS A 14 -24.37 28.51 -4.56
CA CYS A 14 -23.86 28.39 -5.90
C CYS A 14 -22.82 29.51 -6.09
N ILE A 15 -21.54 29.16 -6.16
CA ILE A 15 -20.53 30.02 -6.77
C ILE A 15 -20.49 29.61 -8.25
N PHE A 16 -21.20 30.38 -9.08
CA PHE A 16 -21.12 30.27 -10.54
C PHE A 16 -20.01 31.20 -11.08
N ASN A 17 -19.39 30.71 -12.15
CA ASN A 17 -18.48 31.38 -13.08
C ASN A 17 -17.04 31.51 -12.54
N VAL A 18 -16.00 31.05 -13.23
CA VAL A 18 -15.67 31.26 -14.64
C VAL A 18 -14.85 30.07 -15.13
N GLY A 19 -15.02 29.72 -16.40
CA GLY A 19 -14.36 28.58 -17.02
C GLY A 19 -12.84 28.63 -16.94
N GLN A 20 -12.27 27.44 -16.85
CA GLN A 20 -11.13 27.02 -17.64
C GLN A 20 -11.17 25.49 -17.62
N ALA A 21 -11.03 24.89 -18.79
CA ALA A 21 -10.72 23.48 -18.91
C ALA A 21 -9.36 23.24 -18.22
N ALA A 22 -9.38 22.98 -16.92
CA ALA A 22 -8.24 22.43 -16.22
C ALA A 22 -8.35 20.92 -16.40
N SER A 23 -7.72 20.47 -17.49
CA SER A 23 -7.19 19.12 -17.65
C SER A 23 -7.05 18.40 -16.31
N ILE A 24 -7.78 17.30 -16.14
CA ILE A 24 -7.41 16.28 -15.16
C ILE A 24 -5.92 15.99 -15.43
N PRO A 25 -4.99 16.22 -14.49
CA PRO A 25 -3.74 15.50 -14.58
C PRO A 25 -4.11 14.05 -14.24
N VAL A 26 -4.50 13.30 -15.26
CA VAL A 26 -4.35 11.84 -15.30
C VAL A 26 -2.83 11.65 -15.32
N GLY A 27 -2.24 11.70 -14.15
CA GLY A 27 -0.83 12.03 -13.99
C GLY A 27 -0.56 12.91 -12.78
N ALA A 28 -1.37 12.77 -11.72
CA ALA A 28 -0.91 13.11 -10.38
C ALA A 28 0.25 12.16 -10.05
N GLU A 29 1.43 12.48 -10.60
CA GLU A 29 2.67 12.57 -9.85
C GLU A 29 2.72 11.45 -8.80
N ILE A 30 3.18 10.29 -9.26
CA ILE A 30 4.07 9.49 -8.44
C ILE A 30 5.29 10.39 -8.21
N GLU A 31 5.12 11.40 -7.34
CA GLU A 31 6.21 11.98 -6.61
C GLU A 31 6.94 10.75 -6.08
N ALA A 32 8.14 10.53 -6.61
CA ALA A 32 9.17 9.90 -5.85
C ALA A 32 9.40 10.79 -4.62
N ARG A 33 8.45 10.79 -3.68
CA ARG A 33 8.70 11.15 -2.29
C ARG A 33 9.80 10.19 -1.92
N GLY A 34 11.03 10.71 -1.86
CA GLY A 34 12.18 9.93 -1.47
C GLY A 34 11.76 9.16 -0.22
N LEU A 35 11.72 7.84 -0.33
CA LEU A 35 11.31 7.00 0.78
C LEU A 35 12.16 7.40 1.98
N ASP A 36 11.52 7.68 3.12
CA ASP A 36 12.28 7.87 4.34
C ASP A 36 13.18 6.65 4.51
N LYS A 37 14.48 6.86 4.78
CA LYS A 37 15.43 5.74 4.87
C LYS A 37 14.93 4.64 5.82
N ARG A 38 14.19 5.00 6.87
CA ARG A 38 13.64 4.05 7.85
C ARG A 38 12.59 3.11 7.26
N ASP A 39 11.94 3.53 6.18
CA ASP A 39 10.92 2.76 5.48
C ASP A 39 11.47 2.00 4.25
N GLN A 40 12.77 2.11 3.97
CA GLN A 40 13.44 1.38 2.89
C GLN A 40 13.95 0.02 3.39
N TYR A 41 13.43 -1.06 2.80
CA TYR A 41 13.83 -2.43 3.11
C TYR A 41 14.27 -3.16 1.84
N THR A 42 15.06 -4.22 2.01
CA THR A 42 15.41 -5.10 0.88
C THR A 42 14.32 -6.11 0.58
N HIS A 43 13.66 -6.61 1.63
CA HIS A 43 12.70 -7.71 1.53
C HIS A 43 11.52 -7.46 2.49
N CYS A 44 10.31 -7.80 2.05
CA CYS A 44 9.09 -7.76 2.86
C CYS A 44 8.17 -8.95 2.54
N ALA A 45 7.38 -9.39 3.52
CA ALA A 45 6.37 -10.42 3.35
C ALA A 45 5.13 -10.11 4.21
N CYS A 46 3.96 -10.58 3.79
CA CYS A 46 2.72 -10.42 4.55
C CYS A 46 2.63 -11.47 5.66
N GLN A 47 1.93 -11.13 6.74
CA GLN A 47 1.63 -12.03 7.86
C GLN A 47 0.12 -12.10 8.08
N PHE A 48 -0.38 -13.20 8.66
CA PHE A 48 -1.78 -13.31 9.07
C PHE A 48 -2.14 -12.33 10.20
N SER A 49 -1.17 -12.06 11.06
CA SER A 49 -1.23 -11.12 12.17
C SER A 49 0.18 -10.75 12.64
N SER A 50 0.30 -9.72 13.47
CA SER A 50 1.62 -9.31 13.98
C SER A 50 2.31 -10.44 14.74
N GLY A 51 3.57 -10.70 14.39
CA GLY A 51 4.39 -11.76 14.99
C GLY A 51 4.04 -13.19 14.57
N SER A 52 3.08 -13.40 13.68
CA SER A 52 2.78 -14.71 13.09
C SER A 52 3.73 -15.08 11.94
N GLY A 53 3.66 -16.30 11.45
CA GLY A 53 4.42 -16.71 10.26
C GLY A 53 4.02 -15.93 9.00
N ILE A 54 4.79 -16.14 7.93
CA ILE A 54 4.50 -15.53 6.62
C ILE A 54 3.22 -16.13 6.04
N ASP A 55 2.31 -15.24 5.63
CA ASP A 55 1.19 -15.59 4.77
C ASP A 55 1.68 -15.57 3.31
N GLY A 56 2.13 -16.74 2.85
CA GLY A 56 2.66 -16.90 1.49
C GLY A 56 1.62 -16.66 0.40
N TYR A 57 0.34 -16.96 0.66
CA TYR A 57 -0.74 -16.71 -0.30
C TYR A 57 -0.95 -15.22 -0.51
N THR A 58 -1.11 -14.47 0.59
CA THR A 58 -1.29 -13.02 0.52
C THR A 58 -0.05 -12.34 -0.03
N THR A 59 1.16 -12.79 0.34
CA THR A 59 2.42 -12.25 -0.22
C THR A 59 2.48 -12.44 -1.73
N THR A 60 2.18 -13.64 -2.24
CA THR A 60 2.17 -13.92 -3.68
C THR A 60 1.12 -13.09 -4.41
N ARG A 61 -0.07 -12.93 -3.81
CA ARG A 61 -1.15 -12.11 -4.33
C ARG A 61 -0.78 -10.63 -4.42
N VAL A 62 -0.18 -10.07 -3.37
CA VAL A 62 0.32 -8.69 -3.34
C VAL A 62 1.35 -8.46 -4.44
N VAL A 63 2.32 -9.38 -4.60
CA VAL A 63 3.29 -9.33 -5.69
C VAL A 63 2.61 -9.45 -7.05
N GLY A 64 1.62 -10.32 -7.20
CA GLY A 64 0.89 -10.51 -8.46
C GLY A 64 0.14 -9.25 -8.92
N PHE A 65 -0.47 -8.50 -8.00
CA PHE A 65 -1.14 -7.22 -8.32
C PHE A 65 -0.18 -6.03 -8.45
N ASN A 66 1.02 -6.14 -7.90
CA ASN A 66 2.03 -5.10 -7.89
C ASN A 66 3.32 -5.54 -8.60
N ASP A 67 3.19 -6.34 -9.66
CA ASP A 67 4.31 -7.00 -10.32
C ASP A 67 5.28 -6.01 -10.98
N TYR A 68 4.84 -4.79 -11.27
CA TYR A 68 5.66 -3.68 -11.74
C TYR A 68 6.59 -3.11 -10.66
N ARG A 69 6.27 -3.27 -9.37
CA ARG A 69 7.04 -2.77 -8.22
C ARG A 69 7.93 -3.86 -7.63
N TRP A 70 7.36 -5.04 -7.46
CA TRP A 70 7.95 -6.10 -6.66
C TRP A 70 8.05 -7.42 -7.40
N LYS A 71 8.92 -8.29 -6.90
CA LYS A 71 9.08 -9.68 -7.32
C LYS A 71 9.12 -10.56 -6.09
N LEU A 72 8.64 -11.79 -6.23
CA LEU A 72 8.75 -12.80 -5.19
C LEU A 72 10.09 -13.53 -5.33
N ASP A 73 10.72 -13.82 -4.21
CA ASP A 73 11.85 -14.73 -4.17
C ASP A 73 11.45 -16.12 -4.67
N ILE A 74 12.34 -16.73 -5.44
CA ILE A 74 12.17 -18.11 -5.93
C ILE A 74 12.66 -19.14 -4.92
N VAL A 75 13.46 -18.72 -3.93
CA VAL A 75 13.98 -19.56 -2.86
C VAL A 75 13.42 -19.05 -1.53
N GLU A 76 13.02 -19.99 -0.69
CA GLU A 76 12.59 -19.69 0.67
C GLU A 76 13.76 -19.13 1.48
N THR A 77 13.60 -17.92 2.03
CA THR A 77 14.58 -17.33 2.96
C THR A 77 14.41 -17.99 4.32
N GLN A 78 15.51 -18.47 4.92
CA GLN A 78 15.45 -19.09 6.24
C GLN A 78 15.42 -18.03 7.34
N ARG A 79 14.73 -18.32 8.44
CA ARG A 79 14.71 -17.47 9.62
C ARG A 79 16.15 -17.19 10.10
N GLY A 80 16.45 -15.91 10.31
CA GLY A 80 17.76 -15.41 10.73
C GLY A 80 18.64 -14.96 9.56
N ASP A 81 18.40 -15.47 8.35
CA ASP A 81 19.17 -15.06 7.17
C ASP A 81 18.87 -13.61 6.83
N TRP A 82 19.91 -12.78 6.71
CA TRP A 82 19.81 -11.37 6.36
C TRP A 82 18.90 -10.51 7.27
N GLY A 83 18.51 -11.05 8.43
CA GLY A 83 17.56 -10.42 9.35
C GLY A 83 16.10 -10.87 9.17
N ALA A 84 15.83 -11.93 8.41
CA ALA A 84 14.50 -12.51 8.28
C ALA A 84 13.96 -13.01 9.63
N HIS A 85 12.79 -12.52 10.03
CA HIS A 85 12.16 -12.94 11.29
C HIS A 85 11.49 -14.31 11.20
N PHE A 86 11.13 -14.74 9.98
CA PHE A 86 10.41 -15.98 9.71
C PHE A 86 10.99 -16.66 8.47
N THR A 87 10.84 -17.97 8.38
CA THR A 87 11.14 -18.71 7.16
C THR A 87 9.98 -18.53 6.17
N GLY A 88 10.27 -18.21 4.91
CA GLY A 88 9.26 -18.11 3.85
C GLY A 88 9.74 -17.35 2.61
N TYR A 89 8.80 -17.10 1.71
CA TYR A 89 9.05 -16.33 0.49
C TYR A 89 8.82 -14.84 0.72
N TYR A 90 9.81 -14.03 0.39
CA TYR A 90 9.75 -12.59 0.53
C TYR A 90 9.62 -11.92 -0.83
N ALA A 91 9.04 -10.73 -0.82
CA ALA A 91 9.02 -9.82 -1.94
C ALA A 91 10.22 -8.87 -1.86
N TYR A 92 10.89 -8.65 -2.98
CA TYR A 92 11.94 -7.64 -3.15
C TYR A 92 11.57 -6.66 -4.26
N ALA A 93 12.17 -5.47 -4.23
CA ALA A 93 11.91 -4.45 -5.23
C ALA A 93 12.60 -4.76 -6.56
N ARG A 94 11.90 -4.52 -7.67
CA ARG A 94 12.52 -4.62 -9.01
C ARG A 94 13.64 -3.61 -9.22
N SER A 95 13.55 -2.48 -8.54
CA SER A 95 14.56 -1.43 -8.51
C SER A 95 14.51 -0.75 -7.15
N GLY A 96 15.68 -0.44 -6.58
CA GLY A 96 15.80 0.24 -5.29
C GLY A 96 15.37 -0.63 -4.11
N PHE A 97 14.47 -0.10 -3.28
CA PHE A 97 14.04 -0.70 -2.01
C PHE A 97 12.53 -0.92 -1.97
N VAL A 98 12.11 -1.87 -1.16
CA VAL A 98 10.70 -2.01 -0.78
C VAL A 98 10.37 -0.93 0.23
N ASP A 99 9.38 -0.11 -0.09
CA ASP A 99 8.71 0.76 0.89
C ASP A 99 7.90 -0.11 1.83
N GLY A 100 8.35 -0.27 3.08
CA GLY A 100 7.71 -1.14 4.05
C GLY A 100 6.31 -0.68 4.43
N LYS A 101 6.05 0.64 4.45
CA LYS A 101 4.72 1.17 4.75
C LYS A 101 3.76 0.92 3.59
N ALA A 102 4.22 1.13 2.36
CA ALA A 102 3.40 0.80 1.20
C ALA A 102 3.13 -0.70 1.11
N PHE A 103 4.13 -1.55 1.38
CA PHE A 103 3.97 -3.00 1.38
C PHE A 103 2.98 -3.46 2.46
N TYR A 104 3.09 -2.93 3.68
CA TYR A 104 2.13 -3.15 4.76
C TYR A 104 0.69 -2.85 4.33
N ASN A 105 0.47 -1.69 3.71
CA ASN A 105 -0.87 -1.28 3.24
C ASN A 105 -1.41 -2.22 2.15
N GLU A 106 -0.55 -2.76 1.28
CA GLU A 106 -0.97 -3.75 0.28
C GLU A 106 -1.34 -5.09 0.95
N CYS A 107 -0.62 -5.51 1.99
CA CYS A 107 -0.98 -6.71 2.76
C CYS A 107 -2.37 -6.55 3.38
N LEU A 108 -2.65 -5.43 4.04
CA LEU A 108 -3.97 -5.17 4.65
C LEU A 108 -5.11 -5.20 3.61
N GLN A 109 -4.89 -4.61 2.44
CA GLN A 109 -5.88 -4.59 1.36
C GLN A 109 -6.14 -5.98 0.74
N ASN A 110 -5.18 -6.91 0.88
CA ASN A 110 -5.27 -8.24 0.29
C ASN A 110 -5.59 -9.36 1.30
N GLY A 111 -5.95 -9.00 2.55
CA GLY A 111 -6.38 -9.95 3.58
C GLY A 111 -5.29 -10.37 4.57
N GLY A 112 -4.10 -9.77 4.48
CA GLY A 112 -3.06 -9.89 5.50
C GLY A 112 -3.38 -9.04 6.74
N GLY A 113 -2.85 -9.43 7.89
CA GLY A 113 -3.03 -8.69 9.15
C GLY A 113 -1.80 -7.88 9.56
N ASP A 114 -0.63 -8.15 8.97
CA ASP A 114 0.59 -7.37 9.18
C ASP A 114 1.60 -7.61 8.03
N SER A 115 2.76 -6.97 8.10
CA SER A 115 3.92 -7.25 7.25
C SER A 115 5.22 -7.30 8.05
N THR A 116 6.13 -8.17 7.63
CA THR A 116 7.50 -8.24 8.16
C THR A 116 8.49 -7.84 7.07
N CYS A 117 9.45 -6.98 7.41
CA CYS A 117 10.47 -6.51 6.48
C CYS A 117 11.87 -6.53 7.10
N PHE A 118 12.92 -6.72 6.29
CA PHE A 118 14.31 -6.74 6.75
C PHE A 118 15.31 -6.14 5.73
N GLY A 119 16.56 -5.98 6.19
CA GLY A 119 17.64 -5.34 5.44
C GLY A 119 17.40 -3.84 5.23
N ARG A 120 17.13 -3.13 6.32
CA ARG A 120 16.93 -1.67 6.33
C ARG A 120 18.24 -0.93 6.00
N GLN A 121 18.16 0.23 5.32
CA GLN A 121 19.29 1.15 5.08
C GLN A 121 19.32 2.35 6.02
#